data_AF-A0A453MCA1-F1
#
_entry.id   AF-A0A453MCA1-F1
#
_cell.length_a   1.000
_cell.length_b   1.000
_cell.length_c   1.000
_cell.angle_alpha   90.00
_cell.angle_beta   90.00
_cell.angle_gamma   90.00
#
_symmetry.space_group_name_H-M   'P 1'
#
loop_
_entity.id
_entity.type
_entity.pdbx_description
1 polymer ?
#
loop_
_entity_poly.entity_id
_entity_poly.type
_entity_poly.pdbx_seq_one_letter_code
_entity_poly.pdbx_strand_id
1 'polypeptide(L)'
;SDEGMLKKLGDLMNDSHHSCSVLYECSCPELEELVKVCRDNGALGARLTGAGWGGCAVALVKEGIVPQFILNLKEKYYKSRIDRGVIKQSDLGLYVFASKPSSGAAILRL
;
A
#
# COMPACT_ATOMS: atom_id res chain seq x y z
N SER A 1 21.98 -8.06 -9.03
CA SER A 1 22.08 -7.40 -7.72
C SER A 1 20.71 -7.42 -7.05
N ASP A 2 20.69 -7.29 -5.73
CA ASP A 2 19.43 -7.27 -4.96
C ASP A 2 18.52 -6.12 -5.38
N GLU A 3 19.09 -4.97 -5.73
CA GLU A 3 18.33 -3.84 -6.26
C GLU A 3 17.60 -4.18 -7.57
N GLY A 4 18.25 -4.93 -8.46
CA GLY A 4 17.63 -5.38 -9.71
C GLY A 4 16.46 -6.33 -9.48
N MET A 5 16.58 -7.23 -8.49
CA MET A 5 15.50 -8.15 -8.10
C MET A 5 14.32 -7.41 -7.48
N LEU A 6 14.57 -6.47 -6.57
CA LEU A 6 13.53 -5.65 -5.95
C LEU A 6 12.81 -4.78 -6.97
N LYS A 7 13.53 -4.21 -7.94
CA LYS A 7 12.90 -3.46 -9.03
C LYS A 7 11.98 -4.37 -9.85
N LYS A 8 12.47 -5.54 -10.26
CA LYS A 8 11.67 -6.50 -11.05
C LYS A 8 10.43 -6.97 -10.29
N LEU A 9 10.53 -7.18 -8.98
CA LEU A 9 9.38 -7.48 -8.13
C LEU A 9 8.37 -6.33 -8.12
N GLY A 10 8.85 -5.08 -8.00
CA GLY A 10 8.01 -3.90 -8.10
C GLY A 10 7.28 -3.79 -9.44
N ASP A 11 7.99 -4.03 -10.55
CA ASP A 11 7.41 -4.06 -11.90
C ASP A 11 6.29 -5.12 -11.98
N LEU A 12 6.52 -6.35 -11.48
CA LEU A 12 5.50 -7.41 -11.41
C LEU A 12 4.27 -7.04 -10.56
N MET A 13 4.46 -6.31 -9.45
CA MET A 13 3.34 -5.82 -8.64
C MET A 13 2.49 -4.82 -9.43
N ASN A 14 3.13 -3.95 -10.22
CA ASN A 14 2.43 -2.97 -11.03
C ASN A 14 1.63 -3.61 -12.17
N ASP A 15 2.22 -4.59 -12.86
CA ASP A 15 1.54 -5.40 -13.88
C ASP A 15 0.36 -6.16 -13.29
N SER A 16 0.53 -6.73 -12.09
CA SER A 16 -0.56 -7.39 -11.37
C SER A 16 -1.70 -6.43 -11.04
N HIS A 17 -1.41 -5.21 -10.59
CA HIS A 17 -2.46 -4.23 -10.34
C HIS A 17 -3.20 -3.85 -11.62
N HIS A 18 -2.48 -3.63 -12.72
CA HIS A 18 -3.09 -3.35 -14.02
C HIS A 18 -4.04 -4.48 -14.45
N SER A 19 -3.61 -5.74 -14.31
CA SER A 19 -4.47 -6.90 -14.57
C SER A 19 -5.71 -6.91 -13.68
N CYS A 20 -5.57 -6.69 -12.37
CA CYS A 20 -6.71 -6.61 -11.45
C CYS A 20 -7.67 -5.46 -11.78
N SER A 21 -7.14 -4.31 -12.22
CA SER A 21 -7.92 -3.11 -12.50
C SER A 21 -8.65 -3.18 -13.84
N VAL A 22 -7.96 -3.62 -14.89
CA VAL A 22 -8.45 -3.57 -16.28
C VAL A 22 -9.01 -4.89 -16.77
N LEU A 23 -8.35 -6.02 -16.45
CA LEU A 23 -8.76 -7.32 -16.97
C LEU A 23 -9.78 -8.02 -16.06
N TYR A 24 -9.58 -7.92 -14.75
CA TYR A 24 -10.45 -8.55 -13.76
C TYR A 24 -11.48 -7.60 -13.15
N GLU A 25 -11.34 -6.29 -13.41
CA GLU A 25 -12.26 -5.23 -12.98
C GLU A 25 -12.61 -5.27 -11.48
N CYS A 26 -11.64 -5.67 -10.64
CA CYS A 26 -11.80 -5.74 -9.19
C CYS A 26 -11.13 -4.59 -8.42
N SER A 27 -10.78 -3.49 -9.09
CA SER A 27 -10.30 -2.29 -8.41
C SER A 27 -11.45 -1.34 -8.04
N CYS A 28 -11.12 -0.17 -7.49
CA CYS A 28 -12.05 0.94 -7.27
C CYS A 28 -11.30 2.28 -7.33
N PRO A 29 -12.00 3.42 -7.49
CA PRO A 29 -11.35 4.73 -7.60
C PRO A 29 -10.40 5.06 -6.43
N GLU A 30 -10.75 4.66 -5.22
CA GLU A 30 -9.94 4.84 -4.01
C GLU A 30 -8.64 4.04 -4.06
N LEU A 31 -8.69 2.80 -4.55
CA LEU A 31 -7.50 1.95 -4.72
C LEU A 31 -6.59 2.48 -5.83
N GLU A 32 -7.14 2.94 -6.94
CA GLU A 32 -6.37 3.53 -8.04
C GLU A 32 -5.63 4.79 -7.57
N GLU A 33 -6.32 5.68 -6.83
CA GLU A 33 -5.70 6.87 -6.24
C GLU A 33 -4.60 6.49 -5.24
N LEU A 34 -4.87 5.54 -4.33
CA LEU A 34 -3.90 5.11 -3.33
C LEU A 34 -2.66 4.47 -3.97
N VAL A 35 -2.83 3.58 -4.95
CA VAL A 35 -1.72 2.94 -5.66
C VAL A 35 -0.90 3.97 -6.42
N LYS A 36 -1.55 4.93 -7.08
CA LYS A 36 -0.86 6.04 -7.74
C LYS A 36 -0.03 6.86 -6.75
N VAL A 37 -0.63 7.26 -5.61
CA VAL A 37 0.08 8.00 -4.56
C VAL A 37 1.27 7.18 -4.03
N CYS A 38 1.14 5.89 -3.82
CA CYS A 38 2.27 5.04 -3.42
C CYS A 38 3.44 5.11 -4.43
N ARG A 39 3.15 4.95 -5.73
CA ARG A 39 4.17 4.97 -6.79
C ARG A 39 4.85 6.34 -6.90
N ASP A 40 4.06 7.41 -6.89
CA ASP A 40 4.56 8.80 -6.98
C ASP A 40 5.43 9.20 -5.78
N ASN A 41 5.39 8.44 -4.67
CA ASN A 41 6.15 8.71 -3.45
C ASN A 41 7.27 7.68 -3.18
N GLY A 42 7.69 6.93 -4.21
CA GLY A 42 8.91 6.12 -4.15
C GLY A 42 8.68 4.63 -3.88
N ALA A 43 7.44 4.13 -3.94
CA ALA A 43 7.23 2.69 -4.00
C ALA A 43 7.80 2.12 -5.31
N LEU A 44 8.57 1.03 -5.22
CA LEU A 44 9.05 0.28 -6.38
C LEU A 44 7.89 -0.38 -7.14
N GLY A 45 6.87 -0.80 -6.39
CA GLY A 45 5.61 -1.28 -6.94
C GLY A 45 4.49 -1.20 -5.90
N ALA A 46 3.26 -1.02 -6.36
CA ALA A 46 2.10 -0.98 -5.50
C ALA A 46 0.88 -1.59 -6.21
N ARG A 47 0.05 -2.30 -5.44
CA ARG A 47 -1.15 -2.98 -5.92
C ARG A 47 -2.20 -3.11 -4.84
N LEU A 48 -3.45 -3.31 -5.24
CA LEU A 48 -4.50 -3.80 -4.34
C LEU A 48 -4.13 -5.18 -3.76
N THR A 49 -4.67 -5.51 -2.60
CA THR A 49 -4.51 -6.82 -1.95
C THR A 49 -5.81 -7.29 -1.33
N GLY A 50 -6.02 -8.60 -1.29
CA GLY A 50 -7.31 -9.21 -0.97
C GLY A 50 -8.25 -9.28 -2.18
N ALA A 51 -9.56 -9.25 -1.94
CA ALA A 51 -10.57 -9.50 -2.96
C ALA A 51 -10.73 -8.37 -3.98
N GLY A 52 -10.50 -7.11 -3.60
CA GLY A 52 -10.76 -5.94 -4.43
C GLY A 52 -12.04 -5.19 -4.05
N TRP A 53 -12.49 -4.29 -4.93
CA TRP A 53 -13.62 -3.36 -4.75
C TRP A 53 -13.54 -2.55 -3.44
N GLY A 54 -12.32 -2.22 -3.02
CA GLY A 54 -12.00 -1.59 -1.75
C GLY A 54 -10.97 -2.41 -0.96
N GLY A 55 -10.93 -2.22 0.36
CA GLY A 55 -9.98 -2.90 1.23
C GLY A 55 -8.60 -2.24 1.23
N CYS A 56 -7.54 -3.02 1.02
CA CYS A 56 -6.17 -2.59 1.24
C CYS A 56 -5.35 -2.53 -0.05
N ALA A 57 -4.31 -1.69 -0.02
CA ALA A 57 -3.20 -1.75 -0.97
C ALA A 57 -1.91 -2.14 -0.24
N VAL A 58 -0.99 -2.77 -0.97
CA VAL A 58 0.37 -3.08 -0.51
C VAL A 58 1.38 -2.41 -1.43
N ALA A 59 2.40 -1.79 -0.84
CA ALA A 59 3.46 -1.10 -1.55
C ALA A 59 4.83 -1.63 -1.13
N LEU A 60 5.69 -1.91 -2.11
CA LEU A 60 7.08 -2.29 -1.90
C LEU A 60 7.94 -1.02 -1.82
N VAL A 61 8.53 -0.78 -0.66
CA VAL A 61 9.22 0.48 -0.34
C VAL A 61 10.61 0.16 0.23
N LYS A 62 11.64 0.91 -0.18
CA LYS A 62 12.98 0.79 0.42
C LYS A 62 12.95 1.23 1.88
N GLU A 63 13.56 0.47 2.78
CA GLU A 63 13.48 0.69 4.24
C GLU A 63 13.84 2.13 4.65
N GLY A 64 14.90 2.70 4.06
CA GLY A 64 15.36 4.05 4.37
C GLY A 64 14.37 5.18 4.07
N ILE A 65 13.35 4.96 3.23
CA ILE A 65 12.36 6.00 2.89
C ILE A 65 11.00 5.78 3.57
N VAL A 66 10.80 4.68 4.30
CA VAL A 66 9.50 4.32 4.91
C VAL A 66 8.91 5.44 5.78
N PRO A 67 9.66 6.13 6.66
CA PRO A 67 9.09 7.20 7.47
C PRO A 67 8.50 8.33 6.62
N GLN A 68 9.25 8.80 5.62
CA GLN A 68 8.80 9.86 4.72
C GLN A 68 7.66 9.40 3.81
N PHE A 69 7.70 8.15 3.35
CA PHE A 69 6.64 7.53 2.56
C PHE A 69 5.30 7.56 3.31
N ILE A 70 5.29 7.14 4.58
CA ILE A 70 4.09 7.16 5.41
C ILE A 70 3.57 8.58 5.62
N LEU A 71 4.46 9.55 5.91
CA LEU A 71 4.06 10.97 6.02
C LEU A 71 3.41 11.47 4.73
N ASN A 72 3.99 11.17 3.58
CA ASN A 72 3.45 11.58 2.29
C ASN A 72 2.07 10.95 2.01
N LEU A 73 1.84 9.70 2.39
CA LEU A 73 0.53 9.04 2.25
C LEU A 73 -0.53 9.69 3.16
N LYS A 74 -0.15 10.02 4.39
CA LYS A 74 -1.02 10.73 5.34
C LYS A 74 -1.50 12.05 4.75
N GLU A 75 -0.58 12.83 4.17
CA GLU A 75 -0.89 14.13 3.57
C GLU A 75 -1.63 14.02 2.24
N LYS A 76 -1.14 13.19 1.30
CA LYS A 76 -1.63 13.19 -0.09
C LYS A 76 -2.90 12.38 -0.31
N TYR A 77 -3.14 11.36 0.50
CA TYR A 77 -4.33 10.51 0.36
C TYR A 77 -5.30 10.71 1.53
N TYR A 78 -4.83 10.49 2.76
CA TYR A 78 -5.71 10.43 3.93
C TYR A 78 -6.22 11.78 4.42
N LYS A 79 -5.45 12.88 4.28
CA LYS A 79 -5.85 14.23 4.74
C LYS A 79 -7.24 14.63 4.23
N SER A 80 -7.48 14.49 2.92
CA SER A 80 -8.79 14.81 2.33
C SER A 80 -9.95 13.95 2.86
N ARG A 81 -9.67 12.75 3.37
CA ARG A 81 -10.68 11.88 4.00
C ARG A 81 -10.91 12.27 5.46
N ILE A 82 -9.87 12.74 6.15
CA ILE A 82 -9.97 13.32 7.49
C ILE A 82 -10.81 14.60 7.45
N ASP A 83 -10.50 15.50 6.51
CA ASP A 83 -11.19 16.79 6.36
C ASP A 83 -12.69 16.60 6.02
N ARG A 84 -13.03 15.51 5.32
CA ARG A 84 -14.42 15.11 5.02
C ARG A 84 -15.11 14.34 6.15
N GLY A 85 -14.41 14.08 7.26
CA GLY A 85 -14.95 13.32 8.40
C GLY A 85 -15.14 11.82 8.15
N VAL A 86 -14.57 11.27 7.07
CA VAL A 86 -14.66 9.83 6.74
C VAL A 86 -13.79 8.99 7.67
N ILE A 87 -12.65 9.54 8.11
CA ILE A 87 -11.75 8.92 9.07
C ILE A 87 -11.36 9.92 10.16
N LYS A 88 -11.07 9.43 11.36
CA LYS A 88 -10.57 10.27 12.46
C LYS A 88 -9.06 10.38 12.38
N GLN A 89 -8.53 11.58 12.69
CA GLN A 89 -7.08 11.80 12.78
C GLN A 89 -6.40 10.85 13.77
N SER A 90 -7.07 10.52 14.89
CA SER A 90 -6.58 9.58 15.90
C SER A 90 -6.33 8.17 15.37
N ASP A 91 -7.07 7.78 14.33
CA ASP A 91 -7.13 6.40 13.85
C ASP A 91 -6.14 6.16 12.71
N LEU A 92 -5.41 7.20 12.27
CA LEU A 92 -4.56 7.17 11.09
C LEU A 92 -3.46 6.10 11.16
N GLY A 93 -3.00 5.74 12.37
CA GLY A 93 -2.05 4.64 12.58
C GLY A 93 -2.62 3.25 12.25
N LEU A 94 -3.95 3.09 12.20
CA LEU A 94 -4.60 1.84 11.82
C LEU A 94 -4.68 1.64 10.30
N TYR A 95 -4.64 2.73 9.53
CA TYR A 95 -4.81 2.70 8.07
C TYR A 95 -3.50 2.66 7.28
N VAL A 96 -2.40 3.13 7.87
CA VAL A 96 -1.09 3.15 7.20
C VAL A 96 0.02 2.77 8.17
N PHE A 97 0.67 1.65 7.91
CA PHE A 97 1.73 1.12 8.73
C PHE A 97 2.72 0.34 7.86
N ALA A 98 3.96 0.22 8.35
CA ALA A 98 4.97 -0.64 7.76
C ALA A 98 4.88 -2.04 8.36
N SER A 99 5.16 -3.06 7.56
CA SER A 99 5.26 -4.44 8.01
C SER A 99 6.43 -5.15 7.35
N LYS A 100 6.92 -6.20 8.00
CA LYS A 100 7.91 -7.15 7.49
C LYS A 100 7.28 -8.55 7.56
N PRO A 101 7.72 -9.51 6.71
CA PRO A 101 7.27 -10.90 6.83
C PRO A 101 7.44 -11.40 8.26
N SER A 102 6.38 -11.97 8.82
CA SER A 102 6.36 -12.48 10.19
C SER A 102 6.03 -13.97 10.23
N SER A 103 6.34 -14.60 11.36
CA SER A 103 5.92 -15.98 11.62
C SER A 103 4.40 -16.11 11.58
N GLY A 104 3.93 -17.31 11.25
CA GLY A 104 2.51 -17.68 11.32
C GLY A 104 2.03 -17.93 12.76
N ALA A 105 0.89 -18.63 12.88
CA ALA A 105 0.31 -18.97 14.16
C ALA A 105 1.26 -19.82 15.03
N ALA A 106 1.29 -19.53 16.34
CA ALA A 106 2.13 -20.22 17.31
C ALA A 106 1.39 -20.41 18.65
N ILE A 107 1.75 -21.47 19.38
CA ILE A 107 1.30 -21.68 20.76
C ILE A 107 2.32 -21.03 21.69
N LEU A 108 1.88 -20.00 22.44
CA LEU A 108 2.69 -19.38 23.48
C LEU A 108 2.47 -20.13 24.79
N ARG A 109 3.55 -20.67 25.37
CA ARG A 109 3.55 -21.11 26.76
C ARG A 109 4.08 -19.95 27.60
N LEU A 110 3.21 -19.37 28.42
CA LEU A 110 3.53 -18.32 29.38
C LEU A 110 4.11 -18.93 30.67
#